data_AF-A0A2N3G5Q9-F1
#
_entry.id   AF-A0A2N3G5Q9-F1
#
_cell.length_a   1.000
_cell.length_b   1.000
_cell.length_c   1.000
_cell.angle_alpha   90.00
_cell.angle_beta   90.00
_cell.angle_gamma   90.00
#
_symmetry.space_group_name_H-M   'P 1'
#
loop_
_entity.id
_entity.type
_entity.pdbx_description
1 polymer ?
#
loop_
_entity_poly.entity_id
_entity_poly.type
_entity_poly.pdbx_seq_one_letter_code
_entity_poly.pdbx_strand_id
1 'polypeptide(L)'
;MRKIEPLVMLVIVMLLAAMAAPLALATANGAGSSVDRALDYLRSRQQSDGGFAEPGGKSSEQVTSWVICAVASAGKNPASWRMSGKSPVDFLSARAGGWSKLPDIERNCLAVCSAGADPRSFGGRNLVADIKARIATDGHIGDMVNDHCWGIIALVAAGEKAPDSSRTWLAARQNIDGGFGFSGDSGSDPDDTGAALQALAAAGEDRQSNTIKRALSYLRFCQASDGGFTWQAGASNTGSTAWCVQGLVAAGEDAGADAWAVSGKTPLDFLSSMQKDDGHFRYAVDTDTNPVWMTAESVPAVLKKQFPLNMSNTPKKDAPAAATNSSASANFTVATDNGAIPAIPANTNDADTTPSRANPPSAKHRLARDADLLSGWAVSDREPGGGVAAFLVICATYLLALGLVYLANEVISG
;
A
#
# COMPACT_ATOMS: atom_id res chain seq x y z
N MET A 1 -48.29 -50.39 12.46
CA MET A 1 -47.74 -49.30 11.65
C MET A 1 -48.92 -48.48 11.11
N ARG A 2 -49.23 -47.34 11.73
CA ARG A 2 -50.36 -46.49 11.32
C ARG A 2 -49.95 -45.75 10.04
N LYS A 3 -50.76 -45.92 8.98
CA LYS A 3 -50.56 -45.23 7.70
C LYS A 3 -50.64 -43.73 7.96
N ILE A 4 -49.55 -43.02 7.67
CA ILE A 4 -49.54 -41.56 7.65
C ILE A 4 -50.48 -41.16 6.51
N GLU A 5 -51.54 -40.42 6.82
CA GLU A 5 -52.50 -39.99 5.82
C GLU A 5 -51.82 -39.09 4.77
N PRO A 6 -52.21 -39.20 3.48
CA PRO A 6 -51.55 -38.49 2.38
C PRO A 6 -51.56 -36.96 2.56
N LEU A 7 -52.47 -36.43 3.38
CA LEU A 7 -52.55 -35.01 3.74
C LEU A 7 -51.39 -34.56 4.65
N VAL A 8 -50.95 -35.41 5.58
CA VAL A 8 -49.84 -35.09 6.52
C VAL A 8 -48.50 -35.11 5.79
N MET A 9 -48.35 -36.02 4.81
CA MET A 9 -47.16 -36.08 3.97
C MET A 9 -47.07 -34.86 3.02
N LEU A 10 -48.21 -34.37 2.51
CA LEU A 10 -48.27 -33.15 1.70
C LEU A 10 -47.88 -31.90 2.52
N VAL A 11 -48.34 -31.79 3.77
CA VAL A 11 -48.01 -30.67 4.66
C VAL A 11 -46.53 -30.69 5.08
N ILE A 12 -45.94 -31.87 5.30
CA ILE A 12 -44.50 -32.00 5.60
C ILE A 12 -43.64 -31.65 4.36
N VAL A 13 -44.06 -32.05 3.16
CA VAL A 13 -43.37 -31.66 1.91
C VAL A 13 -43.50 -30.16 1.63
N MET A 14 -44.65 -29.54 1.92
CA MET A 14 -44.81 -28.09 1.80
C MET A 14 -44.04 -27.30 2.87
N LEU A 15 -43.91 -27.82 4.10
CA LEU A 15 -43.07 -27.24 5.15
C LEU A 15 -41.57 -27.40 4.87
N LEU A 16 -41.14 -28.51 4.25
CA LEU A 16 -39.76 -28.71 3.80
C LEU A 16 -39.43 -27.89 2.54
N ALA A 17 -40.40 -27.66 1.66
CA ALA A 17 -40.24 -26.78 0.50
C ALA A 17 -40.19 -25.28 0.89
N ALA A 18 -40.71 -24.91 2.06
CA ALA A 18 -40.62 -23.54 2.60
C ALA A 18 -39.29 -23.24 3.32
N MET A 19 -38.44 -24.24 3.58
CA MET A 19 -37.09 -24.06 4.15
C MET A 19 -35.97 -24.15 3.11
N ALA A 20 -36.30 -24.35 1.83
CA ALA A 20 -35.35 -24.21 0.72
C ALA A 20 -35.44 -22.79 0.14
N ALA A 21 -35.06 -21.79 0.94
CA ALA A 21 -34.68 -20.50 0.36
C ALA A 21 -33.45 -20.73 -0.54
N PRO A 22 -33.36 -20.13 -1.73
CA PRO A 22 -32.15 -20.22 -2.53
C PRO A 22 -31.04 -19.46 -1.80
N LEU A 23 -30.11 -20.19 -1.18
CA LEU A 23 -28.79 -19.69 -0.82
C LEU A 23 -27.97 -19.53 -2.12
N ALA A 24 -28.31 -18.55 -2.94
CA ALA A 24 -27.51 -18.14 -4.09
C ALA A 24 -28.05 -16.82 -4.70
N LEU A 25 -27.54 -15.69 -4.19
CA LEU A 25 -27.03 -14.52 -4.94
C LEU A 25 -26.96 -13.32 -3.98
N ALA A 26 -25.88 -13.22 -3.21
CA ALA A 26 -25.51 -11.97 -2.52
C ALA A 26 -24.05 -11.56 -2.77
N THR A 27 -23.34 -12.26 -3.66
CA THR A 27 -21.89 -12.11 -3.80
C THR A 27 -21.46 -11.01 -4.79
N ALA A 28 -22.36 -10.51 -5.63
CA ALA A 28 -22.06 -9.37 -6.53
C ALA A 28 -22.58 -8.02 -5.99
N ASN A 29 -23.75 -8.00 -5.32
CA ASN A 29 -24.34 -6.77 -4.79
C ASN A 29 -23.70 -6.30 -3.47
N GLY A 30 -23.14 -7.20 -2.67
CA GLY A 30 -22.54 -6.87 -1.37
C GLY A 30 -21.29 -6.01 -1.48
N ALA A 31 -20.32 -6.42 -2.31
CA ALA A 31 -19.06 -5.66 -2.48
C ALA A 31 -19.29 -4.29 -3.14
N GLY A 32 -20.16 -4.20 -4.15
CA GLY A 32 -20.55 -2.91 -4.75
C GLY A 32 -21.16 -1.97 -3.72
N SER A 33 -22.08 -2.46 -2.89
CA SER A 33 -22.68 -1.68 -1.80
C SER A 33 -21.69 -1.29 -0.69
N SER A 34 -20.73 -2.17 -0.37
CA SER A 34 -19.68 -1.89 0.62
C SER A 34 -18.74 -0.78 0.14
N VAL A 35 -18.25 -0.88 -1.09
CA VAL A 35 -17.35 0.11 -1.69
C VAL A 35 -18.06 1.44 -1.89
N ASP A 36 -19.31 1.45 -2.35
CA ASP A 36 -20.06 2.71 -2.51
C ASP A 36 -20.26 3.42 -1.16
N ARG A 37 -20.64 2.69 -0.08
CA ARG A 37 -20.72 3.28 1.27
C ARG A 37 -19.37 3.81 1.77
N ALA A 38 -18.28 3.08 1.52
CA ALA A 38 -16.93 3.53 1.87
C ALA A 38 -16.56 4.82 1.15
N LEU A 39 -16.86 4.91 -0.15
CA LEU A 39 -16.60 6.11 -0.94
C LEU A 39 -17.50 7.28 -0.53
N ASP A 40 -18.77 7.04 -0.19
CA ASP A 40 -19.65 8.08 0.35
C ASP A 40 -19.14 8.62 1.69
N TYR A 41 -18.69 7.72 2.57
CA TYR A 41 -18.00 8.12 3.80
C TYR A 41 -16.79 8.98 3.48
N LEU A 42 -15.84 8.51 2.67
CA LEU A 42 -14.65 9.27 2.30
C LEU A 42 -14.99 10.64 1.69
N ARG A 43 -16.00 10.70 0.82
CA ARG A 43 -16.46 11.95 0.18
C ARG A 43 -16.93 12.97 1.22
N SER A 44 -17.62 12.52 2.27
CA SER A 44 -18.07 13.38 3.37
C SER A 44 -16.90 14.00 4.17
N ARG A 45 -15.69 13.46 4.03
CA ARG A 45 -14.47 13.91 4.73
C ARG A 45 -13.67 14.96 3.96
N GLN A 46 -14.06 15.27 2.72
CA GLN A 46 -13.39 16.27 1.90
C GLN A 46 -13.55 17.67 2.51
N GLN A 47 -12.44 18.39 2.63
CA GLN A 47 -12.40 19.75 3.19
C GLN A 47 -12.41 20.81 2.09
N SER A 48 -12.69 22.06 2.46
CA SER A 48 -12.77 23.19 1.52
C SER A 48 -11.47 23.52 0.76
N ASP A 49 -10.32 23.02 1.23
CA ASP A 49 -9.05 23.13 0.53
C ASP A 49 -8.81 22.01 -0.50
N GLY A 50 -9.76 21.09 -0.64
CA GLY A 50 -9.73 19.96 -1.57
C GLY A 50 -9.20 18.66 -0.98
N GLY A 51 -8.50 18.71 0.16
CA GLY A 51 -7.92 17.54 0.82
C GLY A 51 -8.88 16.81 1.74
N PHE A 52 -8.39 15.77 2.42
CA PHE A 52 -9.16 14.94 3.34
C PHE A 52 -8.58 14.94 4.74
N ALA A 53 -9.46 14.81 5.72
CA ALA A 53 -9.14 14.86 7.13
C ALA A 53 -9.91 13.81 7.94
N GLU A 54 -9.24 13.26 8.95
CA GLU A 54 -9.90 12.52 10.03
C GLU A 54 -10.97 13.37 10.74
N PRO A 55 -11.96 12.76 11.42
CA PRO A 55 -12.92 13.47 12.27
C PRO A 55 -12.25 14.49 13.19
N GLY A 56 -12.70 15.75 13.14
CA GLY A 56 -12.14 16.86 13.92
C GLY A 56 -10.75 17.35 13.49
N GLY A 57 -10.13 16.72 12.49
CA GLY A 57 -8.80 17.07 12.01
C GLY A 57 -8.78 18.15 10.93
N LYS A 58 -7.57 18.45 10.47
CA LYS A 58 -7.32 19.25 9.26
C LYS A 58 -6.85 18.35 8.14
N SER A 59 -6.99 18.83 6.91
CA SER A 59 -6.52 18.10 5.74
C SER A 59 -5.04 17.75 5.83
N SER A 60 -4.67 16.53 5.46
CA SER A 60 -3.27 16.10 5.37
C SER A 60 -2.98 15.45 4.01
N GLU A 61 -1.74 15.59 3.54
CA GLU A 61 -1.25 14.93 2.32
C GLU A 61 -1.37 13.42 2.43
N GLN A 62 -1.11 12.88 3.62
CA GLN A 62 -1.10 11.44 3.86
C GLN A 62 -2.48 10.83 3.62
N VAL A 63 -3.50 11.35 4.30
CA VAL A 63 -4.88 10.89 4.16
C VAL A 63 -5.37 11.17 2.75
N THR A 64 -5.07 12.34 2.20
CA THR A 64 -5.50 12.72 0.85
C THR A 64 -4.97 11.77 -0.22
N SER A 65 -3.70 11.39 -0.13
CA SER A 65 -3.07 10.46 -1.09
C SER A 65 -3.69 9.08 -1.05
N TRP A 66 -3.98 8.53 0.13
CA TRP A 66 -4.68 7.25 0.22
C TRP A 66 -6.12 7.32 -0.27
N VAL A 67 -6.84 8.41 0.00
CA VAL A 67 -8.18 8.59 -0.56
C VAL A 67 -8.16 8.68 -2.08
N ILE A 68 -7.16 9.33 -2.68
CA ILE A 68 -6.97 9.33 -4.14
C ILE A 68 -6.80 7.91 -4.67
N CYS A 69 -5.93 7.11 -4.04
CA CYS A 69 -5.73 5.71 -4.41
C CYS A 69 -7.02 4.88 -4.26
N ALA A 70 -7.78 5.07 -3.18
CA ALA A 70 -9.07 4.42 -2.95
C ALA A 70 -10.07 4.72 -4.08
N VAL A 71 -10.27 6.00 -4.39
CA VAL A 71 -11.19 6.46 -5.44
C VAL A 71 -10.77 5.93 -6.82
N ALA A 72 -9.47 5.99 -7.14
CA ALA A 72 -8.92 5.46 -8.38
C ALA A 72 -9.06 3.94 -8.49
N SER A 73 -8.85 3.21 -7.39
CA SER A 73 -9.04 1.75 -7.36
C SER A 73 -10.50 1.37 -7.65
N ALA A 74 -11.48 2.20 -7.27
CA ALA A 74 -12.88 2.01 -7.63
C ALA A 74 -13.22 2.42 -9.08
N GLY A 75 -12.23 2.80 -9.90
CA GLY A 75 -12.42 3.24 -11.27
C GLY A 75 -13.06 4.63 -11.40
N LYS A 76 -13.15 5.39 -10.30
CA LYS A 76 -13.67 6.76 -10.29
C LYS A 76 -12.51 7.74 -10.42
N ASN A 77 -12.76 8.90 -11.02
CA ASN A 77 -11.73 9.94 -11.18
C ASN A 77 -11.61 10.80 -9.90
N PRO A 78 -10.47 10.77 -9.17
CA PRO A 78 -10.29 11.57 -7.96
C PRO A 78 -10.38 13.09 -8.19
N ALA A 79 -9.97 13.59 -9.37
CA ALA A 79 -10.03 15.01 -9.71
C ALA A 79 -11.47 15.54 -9.90
N SER A 80 -12.46 14.64 -10.00
CA SER A 80 -13.89 14.99 -10.07
C SER A 80 -14.51 15.28 -8.71
N TRP A 81 -13.88 14.86 -7.61
CA TRP A 81 -14.35 15.16 -6.26
C TRP A 81 -13.89 16.56 -5.90
N ARG A 82 -14.83 17.49 -5.76
CA ARG A 82 -14.51 18.90 -5.50
C ARG A 82 -15.30 19.42 -4.32
N MET A 83 -14.61 20.16 -3.47
CA MET A 83 -15.20 20.94 -2.39
C MET A 83 -14.70 22.38 -2.53
N SER A 84 -15.62 23.35 -2.54
CA SER A 84 -15.31 24.76 -2.80
C SER A 84 -14.45 24.98 -4.06
N GLY A 85 -14.70 24.19 -5.11
CA GLY A 85 -13.99 24.24 -6.39
C GLY A 85 -12.63 23.52 -6.42
N LYS A 86 -12.09 23.05 -5.30
CA LYS A 86 -10.78 22.39 -5.20
C LYS A 86 -10.91 20.88 -5.13
N SER A 87 -10.05 20.18 -5.87
CA SER A 87 -9.95 18.72 -5.86
C SER A 87 -8.81 18.22 -4.95
N PRO A 88 -8.77 16.91 -4.65
CA PRO A 88 -7.66 16.28 -3.93
C PRO A 88 -6.33 16.43 -4.66
N VAL A 89 -6.38 16.43 -6.00
CA VAL A 89 -5.19 16.62 -6.85
C VAL A 89 -4.69 18.06 -6.74
N ASP A 90 -5.60 19.05 -6.74
CA ASP A 90 -5.26 20.47 -6.54
C ASP A 90 -4.61 20.68 -5.15
N PHE A 91 -5.16 20.03 -4.13
CA PHE A 91 -4.63 20.06 -2.76
C PHE A 91 -3.19 19.54 -2.67
N LEU A 92 -2.90 18.39 -3.29
CA LEU A 92 -1.54 17.83 -3.32
C LEU A 92 -0.60 18.71 -4.15
N SER A 93 -1.06 19.21 -5.31
CA SER A 93 -0.26 20.07 -6.18
C SER A 93 0.19 21.34 -5.46
N ALA A 94 -0.67 21.93 -4.63
CA ALA A 94 -0.34 23.12 -3.85
C ALA A 94 0.70 22.87 -2.74
N ARG A 95 0.88 21.61 -2.31
CA ARG A 95 1.84 21.22 -1.26
C ARG A 95 3.09 20.53 -1.78
N ALA A 96 3.15 20.23 -3.09
CA ALA A 96 4.27 19.54 -3.71
C ALA A 96 5.63 20.18 -3.37
N GLY A 97 5.72 21.50 -3.29
CA GLY A 97 6.97 22.19 -2.93
C GLY A 97 7.54 21.85 -1.55
N GLY A 98 6.74 21.28 -0.64
CA GLY A 98 7.14 20.94 0.74
C GLY A 98 7.67 19.52 0.96
N TRP A 99 7.52 18.58 0.02
CA TRP A 99 7.88 17.19 0.27
C TRP A 99 9.39 16.96 0.16
N SER A 100 10.06 16.81 1.30
CA SER A 100 11.51 16.59 1.38
C SER A 100 11.90 15.15 1.74
N LYS A 101 10.98 14.41 2.38
CA LYS A 101 11.19 13.01 2.78
C LYS A 101 10.82 12.08 1.63
N LEU A 102 11.64 11.06 1.40
CA LEU A 102 11.42 10.09 0.33
C LEU A 102 10.06 9.37 0.43
N PRO A 103 9.61 8.89 1.60
CA PRO A 103 8.29 8.26 1.72
C PRO A 103 7.12 9.16 1.31
N ASP A 104 7.24 10.47 1.58
CA ASP A 104 6.24 11.43 1.13
C ASP A 104 6.24 11.56 -0.40
N ILE A 105 7.41 11.60 -1.02
CA ILE A 105 7.55 11.70 -2.47
C ILE A 105 7.00 10.44 -3.15
N GLU A 106 7.31 9.25 -2.64
CA GLU A 106 6.86 7.97 -3.18
C GLU A 106 5.35 7.79 -3.10
N ARG A 107 4.76 7.99 -1.91
CA ARG A 107 3.31 7.91 -1.73
C ARG A 107 2.58 8.93 -2.60
N ASN A 108 3.05 10.17 -2.64
CA ASN A 108 2.41 11.20 -3.46
C ASN A 108 2.59 10.91 -4.96
N CYS A 109 3.73 10.36 -5.39
CA CYS A 109 3.92 9.92 -6.78
C CYS A 109 2.90 8.84 -7.16
N LEU A 110 2.70 7.82 -6.31
CA LEU A 110 1.66 6.80 -6.51
C LEU A 110 0.26 7.41 -6.60
N ALA A 111 -0.10 8.34 -5.70
CA ALA A 111 -1.40 9.00 -5.72
C ALA A 111 -1.60 9.84 -6.99
N VAL A 112 -0.58 10.61 -7.40
CA VAL A 112 -0.61 11.41 -8.63
C VAL A 112 -0.82 10.53 -9.85
N CYS A 113 -0.08 9.42 -9.97
CA CYS A 113 -0.26 8.44 -11.05
C CYS A 113 -1.67 7.83 -11.01
N SER A 114 -2.17 7.46 -9.83
CA SER A 114 -3.50 6.88 -9.64
C SER A 114 -4.63 7.86 -10.03
N ALA A 115 -4.40 9.16 -9.85
CA ALA A 115 -5.32 10.20 -10.32
C ALA A 115 -5.24 10.47 -11.83
N GLY A 116 -4.31 9.84 -12.56
CA GLY A 116 -4.05 10.09 -13.97
C GLY A 116 -3.33 11.42 -14.25
N ALA A 117 -2.71 12.03 -13.23
CA ALA A 117 -1.90 13.24 -13.38
C ALA A 117 -0.44 12.87 -13.67
N ASP A 118 0.33 13.79 -14.26
CA ASP A 118 1.73 13.56 -14.61
C ASP A 118 2.67 13.79 -13.40
N PRO A 119 3.34 12.75 -12.86
CA PRO A 119 4.29 12.91 -11.75
C PRO A 119 5.60 13.60 -12.14
N ARG A 120 5.87 13.81 -13.43
CA ARG A 120 7.11 14.46 -13.91
C ARG A 120 7.02 15.99 -13.92
N SER A 121 5.82 16.54 -13.78
CA SER A 121 5.56 17.98 -13.80
C SER A 121 4.51 18.40 -12.76
N PHE A 122 4.43 17.68 -11.64
CA PHE A 122 3.40 17.87 -10.62
C PHE A 122 3.75 18.98 -9.63
N GLY A 123 2.91 20.01 -9.52
CA GLY A 123 3.14 21.13 -8.59
C GLY A 123 4.50 21.82 -8.77
N GLY A 124 5.01 21.85 -10.01
CA GLY A 124 6.33 22.40 -10.34
C GLY A 124 7.52 21.46 -10.04
N ARG A 125 7.26 20.17 -9.77
CA ARG A 125 8.28 19.17 -9.44
C ARG A 125 8.24 17.94 -10.33
N ASN A 126 9.39 17.26 -10.41
CA ASN A 126 9.52 15.95 -11.04
C ASN A 126 9.74 14.87 -9.97
N LEU A 127 8.64 14.29 -9.49
CA LEU A 127 8.67 13.28 -8.42
C LEU A 127 9.41 12.02 -8.84
N VAL A 128 9.31 11.65 -10.13
CA VAL A 128 10.03 10.50 -10.68
C VAL A 128 11.54 10.71 -10.63
N ALA A 129 12.01 11.91 -10.99
CA ALA A 129 13.43 12.24 -10.87
C ALA A 129 13.90 12.25 -9.42
N ASP A 130 13.07 12.76 -8.50
CA ASP A 130 13.39 12.80 -7.08
C ASP A 130 13.55 11.38 -6.49
N ILE A 131 12.71 10.42 -6.88
CA ILE A 131 12.84 9.01 -6.47
C ILE A 131 14.07 8.37 -7.12
N LYS A 132 14.28 8.59 -8.43
CA LYS A 132 15.44 8.04 -9.15
C LYS A 132 16.78 8.52 -8.58
N ALA A 133 16.83 9.74 -8.06
CA ALA A 133 18.00 10.29 -7.39
C ALA A 133 18.37 9.56 -6.08
N ARG A 134 17.48 8.70 -5.57
CA ARG A 134 17.70 7.84 -4.39
C ARG A 134 18.06 6.40 -4.73
N ILE A 135 18.18 6.06 -6.01
CA ILE A 135 18.63 4.73 -6.44
C ILE A 135 20.14 4.63 -6.22
N ALA A 136 20.56 3.70 -5.36
CA ALA A 136 21.96 3.36 -5.13
C ALA A 136 22.51 2.42 -6.22
N THR A 137 23.84 2.21 -6.23
CA THR A 137 24.53 1.41 -7.25
C THR A 137 24.15 -0.07 -7.26
N ASP A 138 23.76 -0.63 -6.11
CA ASP A 138 23.24 -1.99 -5.95
C ASP A 138 21.72 -2.08 -6.19
N GLY A 139 21.07 -0.96 -6.57
CA GLY A 139 19.66 -0.90 -6.96
C GLY A 139 18.67 -0.58 -5.85
N HIS A 140 19.10 -0.46 -4.59
CA HIS A 140 18.16 -0.08 -3.53
C HIS A 140 17.74 1.39 -3.63
N ILE A 141 16.57 1.72 -3.07
CA ILE A 141 15.98 3.06 -3.13
C ILE A 141 15.73 3.48 -1.68
N GLY A 142 16.29 4.62 -1.28
CA GLY A 142 16.18 5.08 0.12
C GLY A 142 17.10 4.32 1.06
N ASP A 143 16.81 4.36 2.37
CA ASP A 143 17.64 3.68 3.37
C ASP A 143 16.94 2.44 3.97
N MET A 144 15.60 2.40 3.89
CA MET A 144 14.76 1.35 4.47
C MET A 144 14.26 0.35 3.42
N VAL A 145 13.88 -0.86 3.87
CA VAL A 145 13.21 -1.84 3.00
C VAL A 145 11.85 -1.30 2.58
N ASN A 146 11.15 -0.61 3.49
CA ASN A 146 9.87 0.04 3.20
C ASN A 146 10.00 1.14 2.13
N ASP A 147 10.98 2.05 2.25
CA ASP A 147 11.30 3.06 1.22
C ASP A 147 11.50 2.35 -0.13
N HIS A 148 12.29 1.28 -0.14
CA HIS A 148 12.59 0.54 -1.36
C HIS A 148 11.34 -0.04 -2.04
N CYS A 149 10.43 -0.64 -1.27
CA CYS A 149 9.16 -1.16 -1.76
C CYS A 149 8.31 -0.05 -2.41
N TRP A 150 8.14 1.09 -1.70
CA TRP A 150 7.33 2.20 -2.20
C TRP A 150 7.97 2.92 -3.38
N GLY A 151 9.30 3.02 -3.41
CA GLY A 151 10.05 3.52 -4.56
C GLY A 151 9.82 2.70 -5.83
N ILE A 152 9.89 1.36 -5.73
CA ILE A 152 9.56 0.46 -6.85
C ILE A 152 8.12 0.67 -7.32
N ILE A 153 7.15 0.63 -6.39
CA ILE A 153 5.73 0.77 -6.70
C ILE A 153 5.45 2.12 -7.39
N ALA A 154 6.02 3.21 -6.88
CA ALA A 154 5.84 4.55 -7.41
C ALA A 154 6.46 4.72 -8.81
N LEU A 155 7.66 4.18 -9.04
CA LEU A 155 8.31 4.20 -10.35
C LEU A 155 7.50 3.43 -11.39
N VAL A 156 7.04 2.22 -11.05
CA VAL A 156 6.22 1.40 -11.94
C VAL A 156 4.86 2.06 -12.20
N ALA A 157 4.24 2.69 -11.19
CA ALA A 157 3.02 3.48 -11.37
C ALA A 157 3.22 4.64 -12.37
N ALA A 158 4.41 5.26 -12.38
CA ALA A 158 4.77 6.33 -13.31
C ALA A 158 5.15 5.84 -14.73
N GLY A 159 5.03 4.54 -15.00
CA GLY A 159 5.37 3.91 -16.27
C GLY A 159 6.87 3.65 -16.46
N GLU A 160 7.67 3.73 -15.39
CA GLU A 160 9.08 3.36 -15.43
C GLU A 160 9.26 1.85 -15.22
N LYS A 161 10.34 1.28 -15.76
CA LYS A 161 10.75 -0.08 -15.40
C LYS A 161 11.62 -0.01 -14.14
N ALA A 162 11.28 -0.79 -13.11
CA ALA A 162 12.19 -0.99 -11.98
C ALA A 162 13.47 -1.72 -12.46
N PRO A 163 14.68 -1.30 -12.03
CA PRO A 163 15.91 -2.02 -12.33
C PRO A 163 15.86 -3.47 -11.83
N ASP A 164 16.42 -4.41 -12.59
CA ASP A 164 16.48 -5.83 -12.16
C ASP A 164 17.29 -6.00 -10.85
N SER A 165 18.24 -5.08 -10.59
CA SER A 165 18.99 -4.99 -9.33
C SER A 165 18.10 -4.61 -8.14
N SER A 166 17.12 -3.73 -8.33
CA SER A 166 16.14 -3.38 -7.28
C SER A 166 15.34 -4.61 -6.84
N ARG A 167 14.81 -5.38 -7.80
CA ARG A 167 14.12 -6.65 -7.50
C ARG A 167 15.02 -7.62 -6.74
N THR A 168 16.25 -7.79 -7.22
CA THR A 168 17.23 -8.70 -6.61
C THR A 168 17.60 -8.28 -5.19
N TRP A 169 17.77 -6.97 -4.97
CA TRP A 169 18.05 -6.42 -3.65
C TRP A 169 16.89 -6.67 -2.68
N LEU A 170 15.65 -6.40 -3.09
CA LEU A 170 14.48 -6.66 -2.26
C LEU A 170 14.38 -8.14 -1.90
N ALA A 171 14.50 -9.04 -2.87
CA ALA A 171 14.47 -10.49 -2.61
C ALA A 171 15.55 -10.93 -1.61
N ALA A 172 16.73 -10.30 -1.62
CA ALA A 172 17.82 -10.57 -0.68
C ALA A 172 17.59 -10.03 0.74
N ARG A 173 16.59 -9.16 0.94
CA ARG A 173 16.19 -8.64 2.26
C ARG A 173 15.09 -9.46 2.94
N GLN A 174 14.68 -10.58 2.34
CA GLN A 174 13.75 -11.50 2.99
C GLN A 174 14.39 -12.11 4.23
N ASN A 175 13.69 -12.05 5.35
CA ASN A 175 14.11 -12.64 6.60
C ASN A 175 14.06 -14.18 6.55
N ILE A 176 14.71 -14.82 7.52
CA ILE A 176 14.80 -16.28 7.59
C ILE A 176 13.43 -16.97 7.71
N ASP A 177 12.45 -16.29 8.31
CA ASP A 177 11.05 -16.73 8.45
C ASP A 177 10.23 -16.56 7.15
N GLY A 178 10.81 -15.92 6.13
CA GLY A 178 10.17 -15.68 4.84
C GLY A 178 9.45 -14.33 4.73
N GLY A 179 9.30 -13.59 5.82
CA GLY A 179 8.70 -12.27 5.81
C GLY A 179 9.69 -11.16 5.46
N PHE A 180 9.18 -9.94 5.48
CA PHE A 180 9.93 -8.69 5.37
C PHE A 180 9.57 -7.80 6.54
N GLY A 181 10.51 -6.97 6.97
CA GLY A 181 10.26 -5.92 7.96
C GLY A 181 10.60 -4.54 7.40
N PHE A 182 10.20 -3.51 8.12
CA PHE A 182 10.38 -2.10 7.77
C PHE A 182 11.81 -1.73 7.34
N SER A 183 12.82 -2.21 8.07
CA SER A 183 14.24 -1.98 7.83
C SER A 183 15.03 -3.29 7.69
N GLY A 184 16.26 -3.18 7.21
CA GLY A 184 17.14 -4.33 6.96
C GLY A 184 17.46 -5.19 8.19
N ASP A 185 17.38 -4.63 9.39
CA ASP A 185 17.68 -5.31 10.65
C ASP A 185 16.42 -5.58 11.48
N SER A 186 15.25 -5.22 10.96
CA SER A 186 13.97 -5.42 11.65
C SER A 186 13.42 -6.83 11.45
N GLY A 187 12.74 -7.34 12.47
CA GLY A 187 11.96 -8.57 12.35
C GLY A 187 10.79 -8.38 11.38
N SER A 188 10.31 -9.48 10.81
CA SER A 188 9.20 -9.45 9.86
C SER A 188 7.89 -9.02 10.51
N ASP A 189 7.05 -8.36 9.71
CA ASP A 189 5.67 -8.02 10.03
C ASP A 189 4.74 -8.19 8.79
N PRO A 190 3.42 -8.34 9.00
CA PRO A 190 2.48 -8.59 7.89
C PRO A 190 2.33 -7.41 6.92
N ASP A 191 2.46 -6.17 7.38
CA ASP A 191 2.28 -4.95 6.59
C ASP A 191 3.40 -4.82 5.56
N ASP A 192 4.66 -4.87 6.02
CA ASP A 192 5.85 -4.78 5.18
C ASP A 192 5.99 -6.00 4.26
N THR A 193 5.56 -7.19 4.72
CA THR A 193 5.49 -8.37 3.84
C THR A 193 4.45 -8.20 2.73
N GLY A 194 3.29 -7.60 3.02
CA GLY A 194 2.27 -7.27 2.02
C GLY A 194 2.76 -6.23 1.02
N ALA A 195 3.47 -5.19 1.48
CA ALA A 195 4.09 -4.18 0.62
C ALA A 195 5.21 -4.78 -0.26
N ALA A 196 6.06 -5.65 0.29
CA ALA A 196 7.13 -6.32 -0.44
C ALA A 196 6.59 -7.24 -1.54
N LEU A 197 5.50 -7.98 -1.30
CA LEU A 197 4.83 -8.79 -2.34
C LEU A 197 4.34 -7.92 -3.51
N GLN A 198 3.77 -6.75 -3.22
CA GLN A 198 3.35 -5.79 -4.25
C GLN A 198 4.55 -5.25 -5.04
N ALA A 199 5.62 -4.84 -4.37
CA ALA A 199 6.83 -4.32 -5.01
C ALA A 199 7.54 -5.40 -5.85
N LEU A 200 7.68 -6.63 -5.36
CA LEU A 200 8.25 -7.75 -6.09
C LEU A 200 7.44 -8.05 -7.36
N ALA A 201 6.12 -8.12 -7.26
CA ALA A 201 5.25 -8.31 -8.42
C ALA A 201 5.38 -7.15 -9.43
N ALA A 202 5.41 -5.90 -8.96
CA ALA A 202 5.62 -4.73 -9.80
C ALA A 202 6.98 -4.73 -10.51
N ALA A 203 8.01 -5.25 -9.86
CA ALA A 203 9.34 -5.42 -10.43
C ALA A 203 9.48 -6.67 -11.32
N GLY A 204 8.42 -7.45 -11.52
CA GLY A 204 8.42 -8.63 -12.38
C GLY A 204 9.05 -9.87 -11.75
N GLU A 205 8.98 -10.02 -10.43
CA GLU A 205 9.28 -11.29 -9.76
C GLU A 205 8.29 -12.38 -10.20
N ASP A 206 8.80 -13.59 -10.43
CA ASP A 206 7.94 -14.73 -10.74
C ASP A 206 7.08 -15.08 -9.52
N ARG A 207 5.76 -15.14 -9.71
CA ARG A 207 4.79 -15.56 -8.68
C ARG A 207 5.07 -16.96 -8.14
N GLN A 208 5.77 -17.80 -8.91
CA GLN A 208 6.16 -19.15 -8.50
C GLN A 208 7.53 -19.23 -7.82
N SER A 209 8.23 -18.10 -7.64
CA SER A 209 9.56 -18.08 -7.02
C SER A 209 9.50 -18.48 -5.54
N ASN A 210 10.64 -18.96 -5.03
CA ASN A 210 10.75 -19.31 -3.61
C ASN A 210 10.57 -18.09 -2.71
N THR A 211 10.96 -16.90 -3.15
CA THR A 211 10.75 -15.64 -2.40
C THR A 211 9.27 -15.40 -2.17
N ILE A 212 8.45 -15.47 -3.23
CA ILE A 212 6.99 -15.29 -3.13
C ILE A 212 6.37 -16.37 -2.25
N LYS A 213 6.70 -17.65 -2.47
CA LYS A 213 6.17 -18.77 -1.68
C LYS A 213 6.48 -18.65 -0.19
N ARG A 214 7.69 -18.21 0.18
CA ARG A 214 8.10 -18.00 1.57
C ARG A 214 7.36 -16.83 2.22
N ALA A 215 7.14 -15.74 1.50
CA ALA A 215 6.35 -14.61 1.98
C ALA A 215 4.88 -14.99 2.20
N LEU A 216 4.29 -15.79 1.30
CA LEU A 216 2.93 -16.33 1.49
C LEU A 216 2.84 -17.24 2.73
N SER A 217 3.85 -18.08 2.96
CA SER A 217 3.94 -18.90 4.18
C SER A 217 4.06 -18.06 5.45
N TYR A 218 4.81 -16.95 5.41
CA TYR A 218 4.88 -16.01 6.52
C TYR A 218 3.52 -15.36 6.79
N LEU A 219 2.83 -14.88 5.75
CA LEU A 219 1.49 -14.31 5.90
C LEU A 219 0.49 -15.33 6.45
N ARG A 220 0.55 -16.59 6.01
CA ARG A 220 -0.25 -17.69 6.60
C ARG A 220 -0.05 -17.81 8.11
N PHE A 221 1.19 -17.66 8.58
CA PHE A 221 1.50 -17.70 10.01
C PHE A 221 0.94 -16.49 10.77
N CYS A 222 0.89 -15.30 10.15
CA CYS A 222 0.32 -14.09 10.74
C CYS A 222 -1.21 -14.05 10.75
N GLN A 223 -1.88 -14.96 10.04
CA GLN A 223 -3.34 -14.95 9.92
C GLN A 223 -4.00 -15.49 11.18
N ALA A 224 -4.90 -14.71 11.78
CA ALA A 224 -5.62 -15.06 13.00
C ALA A 224 -6.95 -15.79 12.70
N SER A 225 -7.55 -16.37 13.75
CA SER A 225 -8.81 -17.13 13.64
C SER A 225 -10.04 -16.32 13.22
N ASP A 226 -9.95 -14.99 13.25
CA ASP A 226 -10.99 -14.11 12.74
C ASP A 226 -10.85 -13.82 11.23
N GLY A 227 -9.83 -14.38 10.59
CA GLY A 227 -9.50 -14.19 9.18
C GLY A 227 -8.56 -13.03 8.90
N GLY A 228 -8.38 -12.11 9.86
CA GLY A 228 -7.50 -10.95 9.74
C GLY A 228 -6.03 -11.28 10.00
N PHE A 229 -5.16 -10.29 9.85
CA PHE A 229 -3.72 -10.42 10.06
C PHE A 229 -3.26 -9.62 11.28
N THR A 230 -2.33 -10.21 12.02
CA THR A 230 -1.72 -9.58 13.20
C THR A 230 -0.20 -9.78 13.22
N TRP A 231 0.49 -8.81 13.82
CA TRP A 231 1.87 -8.99 14.24
C TRP A 231 1.93 -9.73 15.59
N GLN A 232 2.82 -10.73 15.73
CA GLN A 232 3.16 -11.40 17.00
C GLN A 232 1.96 -11.86 17.86
N ALA A 233 0.92 -12.44 17.23
CA ALA A 233 -0.29 -12.94 17.92
C ALA A 233 -1.08 -11.87 18.71
N GLY A 234 -0.96 -10.60 18.32
CA GLY A 234 -1.86 -9.52 18.75
C GLY A 234 -3.28 -9.62 18.17
N ALA A 235 -4.04 -8.54 18.28
CA ALA A 235 -5.34 -8.43 17.63
C ALA A 235 -5.19 -8.08 16.14
N SER A 236 -5.98 -8.74 15.30
CA SER A 236 -6.11 -8.37 13.89
C SER A 236 -6.56 -6.91 13.76
N ASN A 237 -6.03 -6.22 12.75
CA ASN A 237 -6.45 -4.85 12.43
C ASN A 237 -6.66 -4.68 10.92
N THR A 238 -7.43 -3.65 10.58
CA THR A 238 -7.86 -3.34 9.21
C THR A 238 -6.70 -2.97 8.30
N GLY A 239 -5.77 -2.14 8.76
CA GLY A 239 -4.62 -1.70 7.95
C GLY A 239 -3.75 -2.86 7.52
N SER A 240 -3.25 -3.65 8.47
CA SER A 240 -2.45 -4.85 8.21
C SER A 240 -3.19 -5.83 7.30
N THR A 241 -4.47 -6.08 7.57
CA THR A 241 -5.27 -7.00 6.76
C THR A 241 -5.44 -6.48 5.32
N ALA A 242 -5.68 -5.19 5.13
CA ALA A 242 -5.79 -4.59 3.82
C ALA A 242 -4.47 -4.68 3.04
N TRP A 243 -3.32 -4.44 3.68
CA TRP A 243 -2.01 -4.57 3.04
C TRP A 243 -1.68 -6.02 2.67
N CYS A 244 -1.98 -6.97 3.55
CA CYS A 244 -1.85 -8.39 3.24
C CYS A 244 -2.72 -8.78 2.06
N VAL A 245 -4.02 -8.43 2.05
CA VAL A 245 -4.93 -8.74 0.93
C VAL A 245 -4.36 -8.23 -0.40
N GLN A 246 -3.86 -7.00 -0.45
CA GLN A 246 -3.26 -6.45 -1.66
C GLN A 246 -1.98 -7.21 -2.07
N GLY A 247 -1.13 -7.60 -1.11
CA GLY A 247 0.03 -8.47 -1.34
C GLY A 247 -0.34 -9.86 -1.87
N LEU A 248 -1.40 -10.47 -1.35
CA LEU A 248 -1.94 -11.74 -1.83
C LEU A 248 -2.38 -11.65 -3.29
N VAL A 249 -3.15 -10.62 -3.62
CA VAL A 249 -3.59 -10.38 -5.01
C VAL A 249 -2.38 -10.16 -5.93
N ALA A 250 -1.36 -9.42 -5.48
CA ALA A 250 -0.12 -9.22 -6.24
C ALA A 250 0.60 -10.55 -6.55
N ALA A 251 0.65 -11.45 -5.56
CA ALA A 251 1.18 -12.80 -5.68
C ALA A 251 0.32 -13.74 -6.53
N GLY A 252 -0.90 -13.32 -6.91
CA GLY A 252 -1.85 -14.13 -7.70
C GLY A 252 -2.76 -15.03 -6.87
N GLU A 253 -2.81 -14.82 -5.56
CA GLU A 253 -3.72 -15.52 -4.65
C GLU A 253 -5.12 -14.87 -4.65
N ASP A 254 -6.15 -15.65 -4.33
CA ASP A 254 -7.48 -15.13 -4.04
C ASP A 254 -7.70 -15.05 -2.52
N ALA A 255 -7.64 -13.83 -1.97
CA ALA A 255 -7.84 -13.55 -0.55
C ALA A 255 -9.28 -13.80 -0.05
N GLY A 256 -10.24 -14.10 -0.93
CA GLY A 256 -11.59 -14.51 -0.57
C GLY A 256 -11.85 -16.02 -0.72
N ALA A 257 -10.84 -16.81 -1.08
CA ALA A 257 -10.98 -18.25 -1.25
C ALA A 257 -10.70 -19.03 0.05
N ASP A 258 -11.23 -20.25 0.13
CA ASP A 258 -11.05 -21.17 1.28
C ASP A 258 -9.57 -21.44 1.62
N ALA A 259 -8.68 -21.33 0.64
CA ALA A 259 -7.24 -21.43 0.87
C ALA A 259 -6.77 -20.41 1.91
N TRP A 260 -7.37 -19.20 1.92
CA TRP A 260 -7.15 -18.13 2.88
C TRP A 260 -8.19 -18.08 4.01
N ALA A 261 -8.93 -19.15 4.27
CA ALA A 261 -9.83 -19.20 5.41
C ALA A 261 -9.17 -19.82 6.65
N VAL A 262 -9.25 -19.15 7.79
CA VAL A 262 -8.96 -19.72 9.12
C VAL A 262 -10.26 -19.75 9.90
N SER A 263 -10.61 -20.91 10.46
CA SER A 263 -11.89 -21.11 11.17
C SER A 263 -13.12 -20.69 10.35
N GLY A 264 -13.06 -20.86 9.02
CA GLY A 264 -14.13 -20.50 8.08
C GLY A 264 -14.25 -19.01 7.77
N LYS A 265 -13.25 -18.18 8.15
CA LYS A 265 -13.23 -16.74 7.88
C LYS A 265 -12.03 -16.36 7.02
N THR A 266 -12.27 -15.61 5.96
CA THR A 266 -11.25 -15.07 5.07
C THR A 266 -10.81 -13.67 5.50
N PRO A 267 -9.68 -13.14 4.97
CA PRO A 267 -9.29 -11.75 5.14
C PRO A 267 -10.37 -10.75 4.72
N LEU A 268 -11.14 -11.07 3.68
CA LEU A 268 -12.24 -10.21 3.23
C LEU A 268 -13.44 -10.26 4.18
N ASP A 269 -13.67 -11.39 4.86
CA ASP A 269 -14.70 -11.47 5.92
C ASP A 269 -14.30 -10.62 7.12
N PHE A 270 -13.01 -10.62 7.50
CA PHE A 270 -12.51 -9.73 8.54
C PHE A 270 -12.74 -8.25 8.17
N LEU A 271 -12.30 -7.81 6.98
CA LEU A 271 -12.52 -6.43 6.53
C LEU A 271 -14.01 -6.07 6.50
N SER A 272 -14.86 -6.95 5.99
CA SER A 272 -16.31 -6.79 5.98
C SER A 272 -16.87 -6.55 7.38
N SER A 273 -16.38 -7.30 8.38
CA SER A 273 -16.79 -7.15 9.78
C SER A 273 -16.35 -5.83 10.41
N MET A 274 -15.34 -5.16 9.84
CA MET A 274 -14.84 -3.87 10.33
C MET A 274 -15.61 -2.68 9.76
N GLN A 275 -16.42 -2.87 8.70
CA GLN A 275 -17.19 -1.80 8.09
C GLN A 275 -18.44 -1.46 8.93
N LYS A 276 -18.64 -0.16 9.20
CA LYS A 276 -19.78 0.38 9.93
C LYS A 276 -20.92 0.84 9.01
N ASP A 277 -22.04 1.19 9.61
CA ASP A 277 -23.28 1.52 8.88
C ASP A 277 -23.13 2.76 8.00
N ASP A 278 -22.37 3.76 8.48
CA ASP A 278 -22.01 4.98 7.74
C ASP A 278 -20.93 4.75 6.68
N GLY A 279 -20.39 3.52 6.57
CA GLY A 279 -19.50 3.09 5.50
C GLY A 279 -18.02 3.09 5.86
N HIS A 280 -17.59 3.70 6.96
CA HIS A 280 -16.18 3.67 7.35
C HIS A 280 -15.75 2.30 7.87
N PHE A 281 -14.45 2.02 7.80
CA PHE A 281 -13.85 0.83 8.41
C PHE A 281 -13.16 1.23 9.71
N ARG A 282 -13.44 0.48 10.77
CA ARG A 282 -12.78 0.63 12.07
C ARG A 282 -11.34 0.13 11.99
N TYR A 283 -10.49 0.54 12.91
CA TYR A 283 -9.12 0.00 13.02
C TYR A 283 -9.12 -1.48 13.44
N ALA A 284 -9.90 -1.81 14.48
CA ALA A 284 -10.05 -3.17 15.00
C ALA A 284 -11.42 -3.34 15.68
N VAL A 285 -11.73 -4.55 16.14
CA VAL A 285 -13.03 -4.92 16.75
C VAL A 285 -13.47 -3.94 17.86
N ASP A 286 -12.54 -3.45 18.67
CA ASP A 286 -12.82 -2.55 19.80
C ASP A 286 -12.23 -1.14 19.63
N THR A 287 -11.62 -0.85 18.48
CA THR A 287 -10.85 0.40 18.27
C THR A 287 -11.24 1.07 16.97
N ASP A 288 -11.59 2.35 17.03
CA ASP A 288 -12.08 3.13 15.90
C ASP A 288 -11.21 4.38 15.66
N THR A 289 -9.91 4.15 15.48
CA THR A 289 -8.91 5.19 15.23
C THR A 289 -8.62 5.34 13.75
N ASN A 290 -8.41 6.57 13.30
CA ASN A 290 -8.11 6.91 11.91
C ASN A 290 -9.10 6.31 10.88
N PRO A 291 -10.42 6.47 11.08
CA PRO A 291 -11.42 5.84 10.22
C PRO A 291 -11.32 6.26 8.74
N VAL A 292 -10.81 7.46 8.42
CA VAL A 292 -10.60 7.86 7.01
C VAL A 292 -9.45 7.09 6.40
N TRP A 293 -8.33 6.97 7.12
CA TRP A 293 -7.20 6.16 6.70
C TRP A 293 -7.57 4.69 6.50
N MET A 294 -8.19 4.06 7.51
CA MET A 294 -8.60 2.66 7.46
C MET A 294 -9.56 2.38 6.30
N THR A 295 -10.50 3.30 6.05
CA THR A 295 -11.42 3.18 4.92
C THR A 295 -10.69 3.29 3.58
N ALA A 296 -9.75 4.24 3.46
CA ALA A 296 -9.01 4.44 2.22
C ALA A 296 -8.13 3.24 1.85
N GLU A 297 -7.46 2.61 2.83
CA GLU A 297 -6.67 1.40 2.60
C GLU A 297 -7.52 0.16 2.31
N SER A 298 -8.73 0.10 2.88
CA SER A 298 -9.63 -1.05 2.71
C SER A 298 -10.25 -1.12 1.32
N VAL A 299 -10.51 0.01 0.66
CA VAL A 299 -11.21 0.03 -0.65
C VAL A 299 -10.47 -0.78 -1.73
N PRO A 300 -9.16 -0.59 -1.98
CA PRO A 300 -8.42 -1.44 -2.92
C PRO A 300 -8.46 -2.94 -2.55
N ALA A 301 -8.32 -3.25 -1.26
CA ALA A 301 -8.34 -4.63 -0.76
C ALA A 301 -9.68 -5.33 -0.99
N VAL A 302 -10.80 -4.68 -0.64
CA VAL A 302 -12.17 -5.20 -0.87
C VAL A 302 -12.45 -5.37 -2.36
N LEU A 303 -11.87 -4.52 -3.21
CA LEU A 303 -11.93 -4.65 -4.66
C LEU A 303 -10.99 -5.71 -5.24
N LYS A 304 -10.21 -6.40 -4.40
CA LYS A 304 -9.14 -7.35 -4.79
C LYS A 304 -8.19 -6.73 -5.82
N LYS A 305 -7.73 -5.51 -5.56
CA LYS A 305 -6.73 -4.78 -6.35
C LYS A 305 -5.45 -4.59 -5.54
N GLN A 306 -4.36 -4.33 -6.22
CA GLN A 306 -3.03 -4.13 -5.65
C GLN A 306 -2.37 -2.91 -6.31
N PHE A 307 -1.39 -2.32 -5.62
CA PHE A 307 -0.54 -1.29 -6.20
C PHE A 307 0.69 -1.88 -6.90
N PRO A 308 1.21 -1.20 -7.93
CA PRO A 308 0.57 -0.06 -8.62
C PRO A 308 -0.71 -0.48 -9.36
N LEU A 309 -1.70 0.42 -9.46
CA LEU A 309 -2.95 0.12 -10.15
C LEU A 309 -2.67 -0.07 -11.65
N ASN A 310 -2.97 -1.27 -12.20
CA ASN A 310 -2.85 -1.53 -13.63
C ASN A 310 -3.89 -0.72 -14.43
N MET A 311 -3.51 0.47 -14.91
CA MET A 311 -4.36 1.31 -15.77
C MET A 311 -4.55 0.74 -17.19
N SER A 312 -3.78 -0.30 -17.56
CA SER A 312 -3.72 -0.88 -18.92
C SER A 312 -4.94 -1.70 -19.35
N ASN A 313 -5.92 -1.92 -18.47
CA ASN A 313 -7.20 -2.55 -18.82
C ASN A 313 -8.39 -1.56 -18.89
N THR A 314 -8.12 -0.25 -18.87
CA THR A 314 -9.15 0.73 -19.23
C THR A 314 -9.23 0.75 -20.77
N PRO A 315 -10.40 0.47 -21.39
CA PRO A 315 -10.55 0.67 -22.83
C PRO A 315 -10.11 2.10 -23.15
N LYS A 316 -9.08 2.25 -24.00
CA LYS A 316 -8.74 3.54 -24.59
C LYS A 316 -10.01 4.04 -25.26
N LYS A 317 -10.71 4.99 -24.63
CA LYS A 317 -11.74 5.75 -25.31
C LYS A 317 -10.98 6.51 -26.40
N ASP A 318 -11.32 6.20 -27.65
CA ASP A 318 -10.68 6.74 -28.84
C ASP A 318 -10.44 8.25 -28.70
N ALA A 319 -9.20 8.67 -28.93
CA ALA A 319 -8.88 10.06 -29.15
C ALA A 319 -9.62 10.52 -30.42
N PRO A 320 -10.27 11.70 -30.44
CA PRO A 320 -10.71 12.27 -31.69
C PRO A 320 -9.50 12.63 -32.55
N ALA A 321 -9.60 12.25 -33.82
CA ALA A 321 -8.58 12.29 -34.84
C ALA A 321 -8.01 13.69 -35.13
N ALA A 322 -6.77 13.64 -35.62
CA ALA A 322 -6.05 14.62 -36.43
C ALA A 322 -6.88 15.82 -36.94
N ALA A 323 -6.47 17.02 -36.53
CA ALA A 323 -6.69 18.22 -37.34
C ALA A 323 -5.62 18.25 -38.44
N THR A 324 -6.04 17.97 -39.67
CA THR A 324 -5.27 18.15 -40.89
C THR A 324 -5.09 19.65 -41.18
N ASN A 325 -3.88 19.99 -41.64
CA ASN A 325 -3.52 21.31 -42.12
C ASN A 325 -4.45 21.77 -43.26
N SER A 326 -4.89 23.03 -43.20
CA SER A 326 -5.18 23.80 -44.40
C SER A 326 -4.63 25.22 -44.30
N SER A 327 -4.07 25.63 -45.42
CA SER A 327 -3.18 26.76 -45.71
C SER A 327 -3.77 28.15 -45.51
N ALA A 328 -2.94 29.08 -45.05
CA ALA A 328 -2.94 30.46 -45.51
C ALA A 328 -1.49 30.98 -45.63
N SER A 329 -1.05 31.23 -46.86
CA SER A 329 0.22 31.88 -47.19
C SER A 329 0.20 33.35 -46.82
N ALA A 330 1.30 33.84 -46.24
CA ALA A 330 1.82 35.19 -46.52
C ALA A 330 3.35 35.23 -46.32
N ASN A 331 4.02 35.66 -47.38
CA ASN A 331 5.44 36.01 -47.55
C ASN A 331 6.00 36.87 -46.37
N PHE A 332 7.31 36.97 -46.06
CA PHE A 332 8.45 37.23 -46.93
C PHE A 332 9.78 37.19 -46.10
N THR A 333 10.84 36.76 -46.79
CA THR A 333 12.30 37.02 -46.63
C THR A 333 13.15 36.63 -45.41
N VAL A 334 14.21 35.91 -45.77
CA VAL A 334 15.51 35.72 -45.11
C VAL A 334 16.34 37.02 -45.13
N ALA A 335 17.01 37.33 -44.03
CA ALA A 335 18.22 38.16 -44.03
C ALA A 335 19.26 37.54 -43.06
N THR A 336 20.40 37.18 -43.63
CA THR A 336 21.66 36.83 -42.96
C THR A 336 22.36 38.10 -42.49
N ASP A 337 22.94 38.11 -41.29
CA ASP A 337 24.16 38.91 -41.06
C ASP A 337 25.03 38.35 -39.93
N ASN A 338 26.32 38.26 -40.22
CA ASN A 338 27.45 37.96 -39.34
C ASN A 338 28.17 39.28 -39.07
N GLY A 339 28.29 39.70 -37.81
CA GLY A 339 29.06 40.91 -37.46
C GLY A 339 29.71 40.80 -36.08
N ALA A 340 31.03 40.97 -36.05
CA ALA A 340 31.93 40.69 -34.95
C ALA A 340 32.01 41.77 -33.84
N ILE A 341 32.69 41.36 -32.76
CA ILE A 341 33.01 42.00 -31.47
C ILE A 341 33.88 43.29 -31.60
N PRO A 342 33.85 44.20 -30.60
CA PRO A 342 35.10 44.60 -29.93
C PRO A 342 35.04 44.61 -28.37
N ALA A 343 36.23 44.59 -27.77
CA ALA A 343 36.59 44.22 -26.40
C ALA A 343 36.77 45.37 -25.37
N ILE A 344 36.44 45.07 -24.09
CA ILE A 344 37.05 45.28 -22.74
C ILE A 344 37.94 46.53 -22.42
N PRO A 345 37.91 47.07 -21.18
CA PRO A 345 38.89 46.73 -20.10
C PRO A 345 38.19 46.50 -18.72
N ALA A 346 38.44 45.46 -17.91
CA ALA A 346 39.61 45.01 -17.14
C ALA A 346 40.03 45.93 -15.96
N ASN A 347 39.77 45.48 -14.72
CA ASN A 347 40.57 45.74 -13.50
C ASN A 347 40.17 44.70 -12.42
N THR A 348 40.85 43.54 -12.32
CA THR A 348 41.97 43.18 -11.42
C THR A 348 41.66 43.25 -9.92
N ASN A 349 41.61 42.07 -9.28
CA ASN A 349 42.54 41.69 -8.21
C ASN A 349 42.39 40.19 -7.92
N ASP A 350 43.48 39.47 -8.17
CA ASP A 350 43.70 38.07 -7.84
C ASP A 350 43.86 37.87 -6.33
N ALA A 351 43.41 36.70 -5.83
CA ALA A 351 44.25 35.82 -5.01
C ALA A 351 43.55 34.47 -4.77
N ASP A 352 44.17 33.46 -5.37
CA ASP A 352 44.03 32.03 -5.12
C ASP A 352 44.33 31.67 -3.65
N THR A 353 43.41 30.99 -2.96
CA THR A 353 43.72 29.96 -1.95
C THR A 353 42.58 28.94 -1.86
N THR A 354 42.97 27.66 -1.92
CA THR A 354 42.16 26.44 -1.86
C THR A 354 41.36 26.27 -0.54
N PRO A 355 40.16 25.64 -0.54
CA PRO A 355 39.50 25.27 0.70
C PRO A 355 39.94 23.89 1.20
N SER A 356 40.49 23.90 2.41
CA SER A 356 40.79 22.75 3.25
C SER A 356 39.52 21.99 3.68
N ARG A 357 39.68 20.67 3.80
CA ARG A 357 38.70 19.65 4.20
C ARG A 357 38.29 19.84 5.67
N ALA A 358 37.03 20.18 5.93
CA ALA A 358 36.48 20.19 7.29
C ALA A 358 35.89 18.81 7.66
N ASN A 359 36.32 18.25 8.79
CA ASN A 359 35.78 17.02 9.38
C ASN A 359 34.36 17.25 9.95
N PRO A 360 33.48 16.23 9.95
CA PRO A 360 32.14 16.33 10.53
C PRO A 360 32.16 16.26 12.08
N PRO A 361 31.22 16.93 12.77
CA PRO A 361 31.13 16.91 14.23
C PRO A 361 30.57 15.60 14.78
N SER A 362 30.96 15.30 16.03
CA SER A 362 30.86 14.02 16.71
C SER A 362 29.45 13.61 17.19
N ALA A 363 29.30 12.30 17.41
CA ALA A 363 28.06 11.55 17.62
C ALA A 363 27.18 11.92 18.84
N LYS A 364 27.54 12.93 19.65
CA LYS A 364 26.76 13.30 20.84
C LYS A 364 25.63 14.30 20.59
N HIS A 365 25.58 14.95 19.43
CA HIS A 365 24.52 15.92 19.10
C HIS A 365 23.33 15.34 18.31
N ARG A 366 23.32 14.04 17.98
CA ARG A 366 22.19 13.40 17.26
C ARG A 366 21.02 12.99 18.17
N LEU A 367 21.26 12.74 19.45
CA LEU A 367 20.26 12.18 20.37
C LEU A 367 19.17 13.16 20.86
N ALA A 368 19.26 14.45 20.53
CA ALA A 368 18.28 15.45 21.00
C ALA A 368 17.24 15.86 19.94
N ARG A 369 17.33 15.35 18.70
CA ARG A 369 16.39 15.67 17.60
C ARG A 369 15.40 14.55 17.29
N ASP A 370 15.57 13.38 17.88
CA ASP A 370 14.73 12.20 17.63
C ASP A 370 13.51 12.10 18.57
N ALA A 371 13.34 13.05 19.49
CA ALA A 371 12.23 13.05 20.46
C ALA A 371 10.87 13.48 19.87
N ASP A 372 10.84 14.19 18.73
CA ASP A 372 9.58 14.68 18.13
C ASP A 372 8.89 13.66 17.21
N LEU A 373 9.56 12.55 16.86
CA LEU A 373 8.99 11.48 16.02
C LEU A 373 8.32 10.34 16.82
N LEU A 374 8.41 10.39 18.16
CA LEU A 374 7.92 9.33 19.07
C LEU A 374 6.58 9.65 19.77
N SER A 375 5.97 10.82 19.53
CA SER A 375 4.78 11.26 20.27
C SER A 375 3.45 10.62 19.83
N GLY A 376 3.44 9.82 18.75
CA GLY A 376 2.24 9.14 18.26
C GLY A 376 2.03 7.70 18.75
N TRP A 377 2.99 7.13 19.48
CA TRP A 377 3.05 5.67 19.77
C TRP A 377 3.30 5.35 21.25
N ALA A 378 2.80 6.17 22.18
CA ALA A 378 2.96 5.90 23.62
C ALA A 378 1.69 5.34 24.26
N VAL A 379 1.66 4.02 24.50
CA VAL A 379 0.94 3.43 25.65
C VAL A 379 1.81 2.37 26.35
N SER A 380 2.09 2.67 27.63
CA SER A 380 2.44 1.78 28.74
C SER A 380 3.81 1.08 28.77
N ASP A 381 4.74 1.72 29.48
CA ASP A 381 5.93 1.10 30.07
C ASP A 381 5.60 -0.19 30.85
N ARG A 382 6.14 -1.33 30.38
CA ARG A 382 6.47 -2.48 31.24
C ARG A 382 7.85 -3.01 30.87
N GLU A 383 8.60 -3.37 31.90
CA GLU A 383 10.06 -3.51 31.92
C GLU A 383 10.67 -4.46 30.86
N PRO A 384 11.89 -4.17 30.37
CA PRO A 384 12.59 -4.98 29.38
C PRO A 384 13.28 -6.17 30.07
N GLY A 385 12.55 -7.25 30.29
CA GLY A 385 13.11 -8.51 30.81
C GLY A 385 12.38 -9.78 30.37
N GLY A 386 11.13 -9.67 29.90
CA GLY A 386 10.30 -10.83 29.60
C GLY A 386 10.57 -11.51 28.25
N GLY A 387 11.04 -10.77 27.24
CA GLY A 387 11.11 -11.26 25.86
C GLY A 387 12.10 -12.41 25.64
N VAL A 388 13.29 -12.32 26.24
CA VAL A 388 14.32 -13.37 26.10
C VAL A 388 13.95 -14.62 26.88
N ALA A 389 13.36 -14.47 28.08
CA ALA A 389 12.87 -15.61 28.86
C ALA A 389 11.69 -16.30 28.17
N ALA A 390 10.75 -15.53 27.62
CA ALA A 390 9.63 -16.07 26.85
C ALA A 390 10.10 -16.79 25.57
N PHE A 391 11.08 -16.21 24.86
CA PHE A 391 11.68 -16.83 23.68
C PHE A 391 12.39 -18.16 23.99
N LEU A 392 13.14 -18.23 25.09
CA LEU A 392 13.81 -19.46 25.53
C LEU A 392 12.82 -20.54 25.97
N VAL A 393 11.71 -20.15 26.62
CA VAL A 393 10.63 -21.09 26.97
C VAL A 393 9.94 -21.63 25.72
N ILE A 394 9.65 -20.79 24.73
CA ILE A 394 9.05 -21.20 23.46
C ILE A 394 9.97 -22.17 22.72
N CYS A 395 11.27 -21.86 22.60
CA CYS A 395 12.25 -22.75 22.00
C CYS A 395 12.35 -24.11 22.72
N ALA A 396 12.35 -24.11 24.07
CA ALA A 396 12.39 -25.35 24.85
C ALA A 396 11.13 -26.20 24.64
N THR A 397 9.95 -25.57 24.59
CA THR A 397 8.69 -26.28 24.32
C THR A 397 8.62 -26.86 22.91
N TYR A 398 9.17 -26.16 21.91
CA TYR A 398 9.23 -26.64 20.53
C TYR A 398 10.16 -27.85 20.38
N LEU A 399 11.33 -27.83 21.04
CA LEU A 399 12.26 -28.97 21.05
C LEU A 399 11.69 -30.19 21.77
N LEU A 400 10.93 -30.00 22.86
CA LEU A 400 10.23 -31.09 23.54
C LEU A 400 9.11 -31.69 22.66
N ALA A 401 8.36 -30.86 21.94
CA ALA A 401 7.34 -31.33 21.00
C ALA A 401 7.96 -32.16 19.87
N LEU A 402 9.08 -31.71 19.29
CA LEU A 402 9.81 -32.47 18.27
C LEU A 402 10.37 -33.78 18.82
N GLY A 403 10.90 -33.79 20.04
CA GLY A 403 11.39 -35.01 20.69
C GLY A 403 10.27 -36.04 20.95
N LEU A 404 9.08 -35.59 21.35
CA LEU A 404 7.92 -36.46 21.54
C LEU A 404 7.38 -37.03 20.23
N VAL A 405 7.38 -36.24 19.15
CA VAL A 405 7.00 -36.72 17.80
C VAL A 405 8.02 -37.74 17.28
N TYR A 406 9.31 -37.53 17.52
CA TYR A 406 10.36 -38.48 17.16
C TYR A 406 10.20 -39.82 17.91
N LEU A 407 9.98 -39.76 19.23
CA LEU A 407 9.76 -40.95 20.07
C LEU A 407 8.47 -41.70 19.71
N ALA A 408 7.40 -40.97 19.37
CA ALA A 408 6.15 -41.59 18.93
C ALA A 408 6.33 -42.33 17.59
N ASN A 409 7.13 -41.80 16.67
CA ASN A 409 7.41 -42.46 15.38
C ASN A 409 8.31 -43.70 15.53
N GLU A 410 9.27 -43.70 16.46
CA GLU A 410 10.10 -44.89 16.77
C GLU A 410 9.28 -46.02 17.38
N VAL A 411 8.30 -45.71 18.24
CA VAL A 411 7.40 -46.72 18.86
C VAL A 411 6.38 -47.30 17.87
N ILE A 412 6.07 -46.59 16.78
CA ILE A 412 5.15 -47.07 15.72
C ILE A 412 5.89 -47.87 14.64
N SER A 413 7.22 -47.72 14.55
CA SER A 413 8.04 -48.32 13.48
C SER A 413 8.85 -49.55 13.92
N GLY A 414 8.77 -49.96 15.19
CA GLY A 414 9.32 -51.20 15.74
C GLY A 414 8.23 -52.11 16.27
#